data_AF-A0A2V5ZXJ0-F1
#
_entry.id   AF-A0A2V5ZXJ0-F1
#
_cell.length_a   1.000
_cell.length_b   1.000
_cell.length_c   1.000
_cell.angle_alpha   90.00
_cell.angle_beta   90.00
_cell.angle_gamma   90.00
#
_symmetry.space_group_name_H-M   'P 1'
#
loop_
_entity.id
_entity.type
_entity.pdbx_description
1 polymer ?
#
loop_
_entity_poly.entity_id
_entity_poly.type
_entity_poly.pdbx_seq_one_letter_code
_entity_poly.pdbx_strand_id
1 'polypeptide(L)'
;MSRNKPKGFTLLEIMIVVAIIGILVSLGIYKTVGHLETAREMRVQSDLQTIKTQLTLYESRNGFYPTTDQGVKALVTEPTTYRCPGTRHPDKYDVFSAGKDRTPDTADDIWPQQ
;
A
#
# COMPACT_ATOMS: atom_id res chain seq x y z
N MET A 1 -57.82 17.72 43.49
CA MET A 1 -56.54 17.24 42.95
C MET A 1 -56.77 15.96 42.16
N SER A 2 -56.78 16.03 40.83
CA SER A 2 -56.91 14.85 39.97
C SER A 2 -55.60 14.07 39.99
N ARG A 3 -55.61 12.86 40.56
CA ARG A 3 -54.44 11.99 40.64
C ARG A 3 -54.27 11.28 39.30
N ASN A 4 -53.26 11.68 38.52
CA ASN A 4 -52.75 10.87 37.43
C ASN A 4 -52.30 9.52 38.00
N LYS A 5 -53.01 8.44 37.64
CA LYS A 5 -52.58 7.08 37.98
C LYS A 5 -51.37 6.75 37.11
N PRO A 6 -50.23 6.31 37.69
CA PRO A 6 -49.14 5.80 36.88
C PRO A 6 -49.65 4.57 36.11
N LYS A 7 -49.61 4.64 34.78
CA LYS A 7 -49.91 3.48 33.92
C LYS A 7 -48.75 2.51 34.10
N GLY A 8 -48.99 1.43 34.86
CA GLY A 8 -48.02 0.38 35.07
C GLY A 8 -47.81 -0.45 33.80
N PHE A 9 -46.57 -0.90 33.60
CA PHE A 9 -46.17 -1.81 32.54
C PHE A 9 -47.07 -3.05 32.50
N THR A 10 -47.53 -3.42 31.31
CA THR A 10 -48.27 -4.66 31.10
C THR A 10 -47.31 -5.79 30.75
N LEU A 11 -47.62 -7.03 31.16
CA LEU A 11 -46.85 -8.22 30.77
C LEU A 11 -46.79 -8.39 29.24
N LEU A 12 -47.88 -8.01 28.56
CA LEU A 12 -47.99 -8.05 27.11
C LEU A 12 -46.99 -7.13 26.42
N GLU A 13 -46.74 -5.95 27.00
CA GLU A 13 -45.78 -4.99 26.46
C GLU A 13 -44.34 -5.52 26.53
N ILE A 14 -43.97 -6.17 27.64
CA ILE A 14 -42.68 -6.84 27.75
C ILE A 14 -42.60 -8.03 26.78
N MET A 15 -43.65 -8.84 26.65
CA MET A 15 -43.67 -9.98 25.70
C MET A 15 -43.40 -9.54 24.25
N ILE A 16 -44.06 -8.47 23.80
CA ILE A 16 -43.87 -7.96 22.43
C ILE A 16 -42.44 -7.45 22.25
N VAL A 17 -41.87 -6.77 23.27
CA VAL A 17 -40.49 -6.27 23.21
C VAL A 17 -39.47 -7.41 23.07
N VAL A 18 -39.56 -8.46 23.90
CA VAL A 18 -38.63 -9.62 23.76
C VAL A 18 -38.85 -10.38 22.46
N ALA A 19 -40.08 -10.45 21.95
CA ALA A 19 -40.37 -11.06 20.66
C ALA A 19 -39.68 -10.29 19.51
N ILE A 20 -39.78 -8.95 19.50
CA ILE A 20 -39.13 -8.11 18.49
C ILE A 20 -37.59 -8.21 18.61
N ILE A 21 -37.04 -8.18 19.83
CA ILE A 21 -35.60 -8.35 20.05
C ILE A 21 -35.13 -9.72 19.54
N GLY A 22 -35.89 -10.78 19.77
CA GLY A 22 -35.57 -12.12 19.25
C GLY A 22 -35.52 -12.18 17.72
N ILE A 23 -36.41 -11.46 17.03
CA ILE A 23 -36.43 -11.34 15.57
C ILE A 23 -35.24 -10.51 15.06
N LEU A 24 -34.92 -9.41 15.74
CA LEU A 24 -33.79 -8.55 15.34
C LEU A 24 -32.44 -9.26 15.53
N VAL A 25 -32.30 -10.02 16.62
CA VAL A 25 -31.08 -10.79 16.90
C VAL A 25 -30.93 -11.96 15.93
N SER A 26 -32.01 -12.60 15.48
CA SER A 26 -31.94 -13.70 14.51
C SER A 26 -31.52 -13.25 13.11
N LEU A 27 -31.84 -12.02 12.74
CA LEU A 27 -31.31 -11.35 11.53
C LEU A 27 -29.93 -10.70 11.77
N GLY A 28 -29.48 -10.70 13.03
CA GLY A 28 -28.24 -10.08 13.48
C GLY A 28 -27.03 -10.78 12.92
N ILE A 29 -26.47 -10.19 11.87
CA ILE A 29 -25.14 -10.43 11.29
C ILE A 29 -25.10 -11.64 10.34
N TYR A 30 -25.52 -11.40 9.10
CA TYR A 30 -24.96 -12.16 7.97
C TYR A 30 -23.54 -11.64 7.74
N LYS A 31 -22.55 -12.31 8.35
CA LYS A 31 -21.14 -11.95 8.19
C LYS A 31 -20.74 -12.03 6.71
N THR A 32 -19.96 -11.05 6.28
CA THR A 32 -19.25 -10.94 4.99
C THR A 32 -18.13 -11.99 4.84
N VAL A 33 -18.41 -13.26 5.12
CA VAL A 33 -17.47 -14.38 4.94
C VAL A 33 -17.51 -14.78 3.47
N GLY A 34 -16.72 -14.10 2.65
CA GLY A 34 -16.62 -14.36 1.21
C GLY A 34 -15.90 -13.26 0.46
N HIS A 35 -15.91 -12.02 0.98
CA HIS A 35 -15.22 -10.91 0.34
C HIS A 35 -13.72 -10.84 0.63
N LEU A 36 -13.20 -11.56 1.62
CA LEU A 36 -11.78 -11.46 2.00
C LEU A 36 -10.85 -12.12 0.97
N GLU A 37 -11.25 -13.23 0.37
CA GLU A 37 -10.43 -13.93 -0.64
C GLU A 37 -10.42 -13.14 -1.95
N THR A 38 -11.60 -12.76 -2.45
CA THR A 38 -11.71 -11.90 -3.64
C THR A 38 -11.01 -10.55 -3.43
N ALA A 39 -11.09 -9.95 -2.23
CA ALA A 39 -10.36 -8.72 -1.94
C ALA A 39 -8.83 -8.91 -1.96
N ARG A 40 -8.32 -10.08 -1.56
CA ARG A 40 -6.89 -10.39 -1.65
C ARG A 40 -6.44 -10.51 -3.09
N GLU A 41 -7.19 -11.21 -3.93
CA GLU A 41 -6.89 -11.35 -5.36
C GLU A 41 -6.93 -10.00 -6.07
N MET A 42 -7.98 -9.20 -5.84
CA MET A 42 -8.09 -7.84 -6.40
C MET A 42 -6.93 -6.95 -5.96
N ARG A 43 -6.48 -7.07 -4.71
CA ARG A 43 -5.33 -6.31 -4.20
C ARG A 43 -4.04 -6.68 -4.93
N VAL A 44 -3.76 -7.97 -5.07
CA VAL A 44 -2.57 -8.44 -5.80
C VAL A 44 -2.62 -7.96 -7.26
N GLN A 45 -3.78 -8.03 -7.90
CA GLN A 45 -3.95 -7.55 -9.27
C GLN A 45 -3.69 -6.03 -9.38
N SER A 46 -4.17 -5.24 -8.43
CA SER A 46 -3.92 -3.79 -8.36
C SER A 46 -2.44 -3.47 -8.13
N ASP A 47 -1.77 -4.23 -7.27
CA ASP A 47 -0.34 -4.07 -7.00
C ASP A 47 0.48 -4.39 -8.25
N LEU A 48 0.14 -5.46 -8.98
CA LEU A 48 0.79 -5.81 -10.26
C LEU A 48 0.59 -4.75 -11.34
N GLN A 49 -0.62 -4.19 -11.46
CA GLN A 49 -0.89 -3.06 -12.37
C GLN A 49 0.00 -1.87 -12.04
N THR A 50 0.12 -1.53 -10.75
CA THR A 50 0.94 -0.43 -10.27
C THR A 50 2.42 -0.67 -10.58
N ILE A 51 2.94 -1.87 -10.29
CA ILE A 51 4.33 -2.24 -10.61
C ILE A 51 4.57 -2.13 -12.12
N LYS A 52 3.63 -2.59 -12.95
CA LYS A 52 3.74 -2.48 -14.41
C LYS A 52 3.83 -1.02 -14.87
N THR A 53 2.96 -0.15 -14.35
CA THR A 53 3.00 1.28 -14.67
C THR A 53 4.32 1.92 -14.25
N GLN A 54 4.85 1.58 -13.07
CA GLN A 54 6.13 2.09 -12.60
C GLN A 54 7.31 1.57 -13.43
N LEU A 55 7.26 0.31 -13.88
CA LEU A 55 8.25 -0.25 -14.79
C LEU A 55 8.27 0.48 -16.13
N THR A 56 7.10 0.75 -16.73
CA THR A 56 7.01 1.53 -17.97
C THR A 56 7.49 2.97 -17.77
N LEU A 57 7.19 3.59 -16.63
CA LEU A 57 7.72 4.91 -16.30
C LEU A 57 9.24 4.90 -16.15
N TYR A 58 9.80 3.89 -15.47
CA TYR A 58 11.23 3.71 -15.33
C TYR A 58 11.90 3.53 -16.69
N GLU A 59 11.32 2.71 -17.57
CA GLU A 59 11.78 2.53 -18.95
C GLU A 59 11.71 3.85 -19.72
N SER A 60 10.64 4.62 -19.59
CA SER A 60 10.52 5.92 -20.27
C SER A 60 11.57 6.92 -19.81
N ARG A 61 12.00 6.89 -18.54
CA ARG A 61 13.01 7.80 -17.99
C ARG A 61 14.43 7.35 -18.35
N ASN A 62 14.71 6.06 -18.20
CA ASN A 62 16.06 5.52 -18.27
C ASN A 62 16.38 4.85 -19.62
N GLY A 63 15.36 4.58 -20.44
CA GLY A 63 15.49 3.91 -21.74
C GLY A 63 15.52 2.38 -21.68
N PHE A 64 15.38 1.80 -20.49
CA PHE A 64 15.42 0.35 -20.25
C PHE A 64 14.71 -0.02 -18.96
N TYR A 65 14.39 -1.30 -18.81
CA TYR A 65 13.87 -1.86 -17.55
C TYR A 65 14.98 -2.04 -16.49
N PRO A 66 14.63 -2.07 -15.19
CA PRO A 66 15.57 -2.39 -14.14
C PRO A 66 16.06 -3.84 -14.28
N THR A 67 17.31 -4.10 -13.89
CA THR A 67 17.85 -5.46 -13.91
C THR A 67 17.28 -6.29 -12.75
N THR A 68 17.40 -7.62 -12.83
CA THR A 68 16.96 -8.52 -11.73
C THR A 68 17.66 -8.19 -10.41
N ASP A 69 18.92 -7.80 -10.46
CA ASP A 69 19.73 -7.42 -9.29
C ASP A 69 19.23 -6.12 -8.64
N GLN A 70 18.86 -5.13 -9.47
CA GLN A 70 18.27 -3.87 -9.03
C GLN A 70 16.84 -4.07 -8.48
N GLY A 71 16.08 -4.98 -9.10
CA GLY A 71 14.73 -5.36 -8.69
C GLY A 71 13.73 -4.20 -8.69
N VAL A 72 12.63 -4.38 -7.94
CA VAL A 72 11.58 -3.35 -7.79
C VAL A 72 12.03 -2.13 -6.98
N LYS A 73 13.16 -2.20 -6.28
CA LYS A 73 13.71 -1.05 -5.53
C LYS A 73 14.14 0.09 -6.46
N ALA A 74 14.57 -0.26 -7.67
CA ALA A 74 14.92 0.72 -8.70
C ALA A 74 13.75 1.62 -9.14
N LEU A 75 12.51 1.20 -8.88
CA LEU A 75 11.32 2.00 -9.18
C LEU A 75 11.14 3.17 -8.19
N VAL A 76 11.78 3.11 -7.03
CA VAL A 76 11.66 4.11 -5.96
C VAL A 76 12.94 4.94 -5.82
N THR A 77 14.10 4.32 -6.01
CA THR A 77 15.41 4.96 -5.81
C THR A 77 16.31 4.64 -6.99
N GLU A 78 17.00 5.65 -7.51
CA GLU A 78 17.97 5.46 -8.58
C GLU A 78 19.14 4.57 -8.09
N PRO A 79 19.59 3.60 -8.90
CA PRO A 79 20.64 2.67 -8.49
C PRO A 79 21.97 3.42 -8.36
N THR A 80 22.57 3.37 -7.17
CA THR A 80 23.88 3.96 -6.90
C THR A 80 25.00 2.93 -7.04
N THR A 81 26.10 3.33 -7.65
CA THR A 81 27.36 2.60 -7.71
C THR A 81 28.31 3.11 -6.63
N TYR A 82 29.02 2.18 -6.00
CA TYR A 82 30.08 2.44 -5.04
C TYR A 82 31.43 2.15 -5.70
N ARG A 83 32.41 3.05 -5.52
CA ARG A 83 33.78 2.88 -6.03
C ARG A 83 34.81 3.20 -4.92
N CYS A 84 35.81 2.33 -4.74
CA CYS A 84 37.01 2.63 -3.94
C CYS A 84 38.31 2.11 -4.61
N PRO A 85 39.40 2.90 -4.64
CA PRO A 85 39.45 4.32 -4.28
C PRO A 85 38.57 5.17 -5.21
N GLY A 86 38.03 6.27 -4.70
CA GLY A 86 37.19 7.18 -5.48
C GLY A 86 37.97 7.83 -6.64
N THR A 87 37.28 8.15 -7.74
CA THR A 87 37.87 8.98 -8.81
C THR A 87 37.96 10.45 -8.36
N ARG A 88 36.92 10.95 -7.67
CA ARG A 88 36.84 12.32 -7.15
C ARG A 88 37.47 12.46 -5.76
N HIS A 89 37.37 11.41 -4.94
CA HIS A 89 38.05 11.33 -3.64
C HIS A 89 39.02 10.14 -3.61
N PRO A 90 40.26 10.31 -4.12
CA PRO A 90 41.25 9.22 -4.20
C PRO A 90 41.64 8.65 -2.83
N ASP A 91 41.51 9.45 -1.78
CA ASP A 91 41.78 9.09 -0.39
C ASP A 91 40.60 8.34 0.29
N LYS A 92 39.44 8.29 -0.36
CA LYS A 92 38.19 7.73 0.19
C LYS A 92 37.43 6.91 -0.85
N TYR A 93 36.10 6.84 -0.68
CA TYR A 93 35.17 6.19 -1.58
C TYR A 93 34.26 7.23 -2.24
N ASP A 94 33.74 6.86 -3.40
CA ASP A 94 32.74 7.62 -4.13
C ASP A 94 31.44 6.81 -4.24
N VAL A 95 30.31 7.50 -4.10
CA VAL A 95 28.98 6.98 -4.40
C VAL A 95 28.37 7.88 -5.46
N PHE A 96 27.96 7.32 -6.59
CA PHE A 96 27.35 8.06 -7.69
C PHE A 96 26.34 7.19 -8.42
N SER A 97 25.44 7.78 -9.19
CA SER A 97 24.57 7.06 -10.14
C SER A 97 25.14 7.26 -11.54
N ALA A 98 25.32 6.18 -12.30
CA ALA A 98 25.84 6.20 -13.68
C ALA A 98 24.82 6.75 -14.71
N GLY A 99 23.91 7.60 -14.24
CA GLY A 99 22.94 8.28 -15.09
C GLY A 99 22.07 7.36 -15.94
N LYS A 100 21.73 7.87 -17.13
CA LYS A 100 20.88 7.21 -18.09
C LYS A 100 21.66 6.18 -18.90
N ASP A 101 22.94 6.41 -19.17
CA ASP A 101 23.74 5.52 -20.03
C ASP A 101 24.32 4.30 -19.30
N ARG A 102 24.29 4.30 -17.95
CA ARG A 102 24.85 3.26 -17.07
C ARG A 102 26.36 3.05 -17.28
N THR A 103 27.04 3.97 -17.95
CA THR A 103 28.48 3.93 -18.10
C THR A 103 29.09 4.88 -17.08
N PRO A 104 29.88 4.37 -16.12
CA PRO A 104 30.50 5.26 -15.14
C PRO A 104 31.55 6.17 -15.79
N ASP A 105 31.78 7.32 -15.17
CA ASP A 105 32.71 8.36 -15.60
C ASP A 105 32.26 9.15 -16.85
N THR A 106 30.95 9.27 -17.07
CA THR A 106 30.33 10.08 -18.13
C THR A 106 29.72 11.39 -17.60
N ALA A 107 29.29 12.26 -18.53
CA ALA A 107 28.76 13.58 -18.19
C ALA A 107 27.37 13.54 -17.51
N ASP A 108 26.66 12.42 -17.62
CA ASP A 108 25.36 12.19 -16.99
C ASP A 108 25.47 11.51 -15.61
N ASP A 109 26.68 11.27 -15.11
CA ASP A 109 26.91 10.78 -13.75
C ASP A 109 26.34 11.76 -12.71
N ILE A 110 25.42 11.26 -11.87
CA ILE A 110 24.79 12.03 -10.81
C ILE A 110 25.53 11.75 -9.49
N TRP A 111 26.04 12.82 -8.90
CA TRP A 111 26.77 12.77 -7.64
C TRP A 111 25.87 13.28 -6.50
N PRO A 112 25.86 12.63 -5.34
CA PRO A 112 25.12 13.11 -4.18
C PRO A 112 25.60 14.51 -3.81
N GLN A 113 24.66 15.43 -3.60
CA GLN A 113 24.97 16.76 -3.09
C GLN A 113 25.35 16.62 -1.61
N GLN A 114 26.48 17.19 -1.21
CA GLN A 114 26.98 17.20 0.18
C GLN A 114 26.14 18.12 1.07
#